data_AF-A0A183FQK3-F1
#
_entry.id   AF-A0A183FQK3-F1
#
_cell.length_a   1.000
_cell.length_b   1.000
_cell.length_c   1.000
_cell.angle_alpha   90.00
_cell.angle_beta   90.00
_cell.angle_gamma   90.00
#
_symmetry.space_group_name_H-M   'P 1'
#
loop_
_entity.id
_entity.type
_entity.pdbx_description
1 polymer ?
#
loop_
_entity_poly.entity_id
_entity_poly.type
_entity_poly.pdbx_seq_one_letter_code
_entity_poly.pdbx_strand_id
1 'polypeptide(L)'
;MDQGRIRTFLYYEWLLGNDTGTAVANICRACKEDAVSQRTVRRWFNRFENGDTSLEDREHSWRPSTVDDDEVRRCIKEKPEATTRELATMLGCSKSTIHNQLNLLRYHKVLARWIPHRLTDANKQSRVTVCQSLLLQLSVGCENMNPIHGTLKDTWLLNSKMDSASQHDRKNRRFIVVCHVARLNAIDI
;
A
#
# COMPACT_ATOMS: atom_id res chain seq x y z
N MET A 1 2.28 0.56 -30.80
CA MET A 1 1.20 -0.41 -31.04
C MET A 1 1.13 -1.33 -29.84
N ASP A 2 -0.06 -1.67 -29.37
CA ASP A 2 -0.19 -2.55 -28.20
C ASP A 2 0.20 -3.99 -28.53
N GLN A 3 0.93 -4.64 -27.63
CA GLN A 3 1.50 -5.97 -27.82
C GLN A 3 0.41 -7.05 -27.92
N GLY A 4 -0.75 -6.82 -27.29
CA GLY A 4 -1.92 -7.69 -27.41
C GLY A 4 -2.45 -7.79 -28.85
N ARG A 5 -2.53 -6.66 -29.57
CA ARG A 5 -3.02 -6.62 -30.97
C ARG A 5 -2.14 -7.44 -31.92
N ILE A 6 -0.83 -7.37 -31.72
CA ILE A 6 0.14 -8.14 -32.52
C ILE A 6 -0.10 -9.65 -32.34
N ARG A 7 -0.38 -10.10 -31.12
CA ARG A 7 -0.67 -11.52 -30.83
C ARG A 7 -1.95 -11.99 -31.52
N THR A 8 -2.98 -11.14 -31.60
CA THR A 8 -4.21 -11.45 -32.35
C THR A 8 -3.91 -11.66 -33.83
N PHE A 9 -3.10 -10.80 -34.46
CA PHE A 9 -2.71 -10.99 -35.85
C PHE A 9 -1.87 -12.24 -36.06
N LEU A 10 -0.96 -12.56 -35.14
CA LEU A 10 -0.19 -13.81 -35.18
C LEU A 10 -1.10 -15.04 -35.14
N TYR A 11 -2.11 -15.03 -34.28
CA TYR A 11 -3.09 -16.11 -34.19
C TYR A 11 -3.93 -16.23 -35.47
N TYR A 12 -4.35 -15.10 -36.04
CA TYR A 12 -5.07 -15.07 -37.30
C TYR A 12 -4.26 -15.63 -38.47
N GLU A 13 -3.00 -15.20 -38.64
CA GLU A 13 -2.11 -15.72 -39.69
C GLU A 13 -1.83 -17.22 -39.53
N TRP A 14 -1.73 -17.69 -38.29
CA TRP A 14 -1.60 -19.12 -37.99
C TRP A 14 -2.84 -19.91 -38.41
N LEU A 15 -4.05 -19.40 -38.12
CA LEU A 15 -5.32 -20.02 -38.56
C LEU A 15 -5.45 -20.08 -40.09
N LEU A 16 -4.87 -19.11 -40.82
CA LEU A 16 -4.82 -19.13 -42.28
C LEU A 16 -3.86 -20.19 -42.84
N GLY A 17 -3.00 -20.78 -42.01
CA GLY A 17 -1.99 -21.75 -42.46
C GLY A 17 -0.82 -21.12 -43.22
N ASN A 18 -0.59 -19.81 -43.06
CA ASN A 18 0.53 -19.13 -43.69
C ASN A 18 1.85 -19.55 -43.03
N ASP A 19 2.95 -19.56 -43.80
CA ASP A 19 4.28 -19.79 -43.23
C ASP A 19 4.77 -18.55 -42.46
N THR A 20 5.81 -18.74 -41.63
CA THR A 20 6.33 -17.66 -40.78
C THR A 20 6.84 -16.44 -41.56
N GLY A 21 7.39 -16.60 -42.76
CA GLY A 21 7.89 -15.50 -43.59
C GLY A 21 6.73 -14.67 -44.16
N THR A 22 5.72 -15.35 -44.71
CA THR A 22 4.49 -14.71 -45.20
C THR A 22 3.76 -13.97 -44.09
N ALA A 23 3.63 -14.60 -42.91
CA ALA A 23 3.01 -13.96 -41.75
C ALA A 23 3.77 -12.70 -41.28
N VAL A 24 5.11 -12.73 -41.25
CA VAL A 24 5.92 -11.52 -40.93
C VAL A 24 5.63 -10.42 -41.94
N ALA A 25 5.67 -10.71 -43.24
CA ALA A 25 5.44 -9.72 -44.28
C ALA A 25 4.03 -9.12 -44.19
N ASN A 26 3.00 -9.95 -43.97
CA ASN A 26 1.62 -9.52 -43.80
C ASN A 26 1.45 -8.62 -42.58
N ILE A 27 1.99 -9.03 -41.43
CA ILE A 27 1.88 -8.27 -40.18
C ILE A 27 2.65 -6.96 -40.30
N CYS A 28 3.90 -6.96 -40.79
CA CYS A 28 4.68 -5.74 -40.97
C CYS A 28 4.03 -4.78 -41.97
N ARG A 29 3.41 -5.30 -43.04
CA ARG A 29 2.63 -4.50 -43.99
C ARG A 29 1.39 -3.86 -43.37
N ALA A 30 0.64 -4.62 -42.57
CA ALA A 30 -0.61 -4.14 -41.95
C ALA A 30 -0.37 -3.22 -40.75
N CYS A 31 0.72 -3.45 -40.00
CA CYS A 31 0.98 -2.81 -38.73
C CYS A 31 1.98 -1.67 -38.83
N LYS A 32 3.24 -2.01 -39.12
CA LYS A 32 4.39 -1.12 -39.31
C LYS A 32 5.58 -1.96 -39.76
N GLU A 33 6.49 -1.37 -40.53
CA GLU A 33 7.82 -1.94 -40.77
C GLU A 33 8.48 -2.32 -39.42
N ASP A 34 8.96 -3.56 -39.33
CA ASP A 34 9.51 -4.21 -38.13
C ASP A 34 8.56 -4.39 -36.93
N ALA A 35 7.24 -4.48 -37.17
CA ALA A 35 6.29 -4.77 -36.09
C ALA A 35 6.56 -6.11 -35.36
N VAL A 36 7.04 -7.12 -36.08
CA VAL A 36 7.39 -8.44 -35.53
C VAL A 36 8.64 -9.00 -36.20
N SER A 37 9.45 -9.71 -35.43
CA SER A 37 10.56 -10.49 -35.98
C SER A 37 10.10 -11.90 -36.36
N GLN A 38 10.75 -12.51 -37.36
CA GLN A 38 10.49 -13.90 -37.73
C GLN A 38 10.67 -14.88 -36.55
N ARG A 39 11.61 -14.60 -35.65
CA ARG A 39 11.81 -15.36 -34.41
C ARG A 39 10.59 -15.28 -33.48
N THR A 40 9.97 -14.11 -33.37
CA THR A 40 8.74 -13.91 -32.60
C THR A 40 7.60 -14.72 -33.21
N VAL A 41 7.38 -14.62 -34.53
CA VAL A 41 6.31 -15.36 -35.22
C VAL A 41 6.47 -16.87 -35.04
N ARG A 42 7.67 -17.40 -35.28
CA ARG A 42 7.96 -18.83 -35.09
C ARG A 42 7.70 -19.30 -33.66
N ARG A 43 8.08 -18.50 -32.66
CA ARG A 43 7.81 -18.82 -31.24
C ARG A 43 6.31 -18.91 -30.96
N TRP A 44 5.52 -18.00 -31.52
CA TRP A 44 4.06 -18.00 -31.35
C TRP A 44 3.38 -19.14 -32.10
N PHE A 45 3.79 -19.43 -33.33
CA PHE A 45 3.24 -20.54 -34.11
C PHE A 45 3.50 -21.88 -33.41
N ASN A 46 4.74 -22.11 -32.95
CA ASN A 46 5.05 -23.29 -32.14
C ASN A 46 4.19 -23.35 -30.86
N ARG A 47 3.87 -22.22 -30.24
CA ARG A 47 2.99 -22.18 -29.06
C ARG A 47 1.57 -22.64 -29.41
N PHE A 48 1.03 -22.18 -30.53
CA PHE A 48 -0.30 -22.56 -31.03
C PHE A 48 -0.36 -24.01 -31.49
N GLU A 49 0.67 -24.51 -32.16
CA GLU A 49 0.80 -25.93 -32.55
C GLU A 49 0.82 -26.87 -31.34
N ASN A 50 1.39 -26.41 -30.22
CA ASN A 50 1.37 -27.15 -28.95
C ASN A 50 0.03 -27.02 -28.18
N GLY A 51 -0.99 -26.42 -28.79
CA GLY A 51 -2.35 -26.31 -28.23
C GLY A 51 -2.57 -25.13 -27.27
N ASP A 52 -1.58 -24.28 -27.04
CA ASP A 52 -1.71 -23.08 -26.19
C ASP A 52 -2.11 -21.87 -27.04
N THR A 53 -3.42 -21.65 -27.18
CA THR A 53 -4.03 -20.54 -27.95
C THR A 53 -4.20 -19.26 -27.13
N SER A 54 -3.68 -19.19 -25.90
CA SER A 54 -3.80 -17.99 -25.08
C SER A 54 -2.97 -16.84 -25.63
N LEU A 55 -3.63 -15.70 -25.87
CA LEU A 55 -3.01 -14.45 -26.31
C LEU A 55 -2.43 -13.63 -25.14
N GLU A 56 -2.69 -14.06 -23.91
CA GLU A 56 -2.15 -13.40 -22.73
C GLU A 56 -0.71 -13.84 -22.46
N ASP A 57 0.03 -12.96 -21.79
CA ASP A 57 1.32 -13.35 -21.24
C ASP A 57 1.06 -14.37 -20.12
N ARG A 58 1.87 -15.42 -20.10
CA ARG A 58 1.90 -16.31 -18.94
C ARG A 58 2.25 -15.48 -17.72
N GLU A 59 1.65 -15.84 -16.58
CA GLU A 59 2.04 -15.28 -15.30
C GLU A 59 3.56 -15.35 -15.20
N HIS A 60 4.19 -14.18 -15.15
CA HIS A 60 5.62 -14.13 -14.91
C HIS A 60 5.84 -14.64 -13.51
N SER A 61 6.71 -15.65 -13.37
CA SER A 61 7.26 -15.98 -12.07
C SER A 61 8.02 -14.75 -11.58
N TRP A 62 7.37 -13.97 -10.73
CA TRP A 62 8.05 -12.94 -9.97
C TRP A 62 9.13 -13.62 -9.15
N ARG A 63 10.31 -13.01 -9.09
CA ARG A 63 11.38 -13.51 -8.24
C ARG A 63 10.83 -13.57 -6.80
N PRO A 64 10.81 -14.76 -6.16
CA PRO A 64 10.37 -14.85 -4.77
C PRO A 64 11.14 -13.84 -3.92
N SER A 65 10.42 -13.10 -3.07
CA SER A 65 11.08 -12.21 -2.13
C SER A 65 12.03 -13.04 -1.28
N THR A 66 13.26 -12.56 -1.10
CA THR A 66 14.29 -13.29 -0.32
C THR A 66 13.97 -13.30 1.18
N VAL A 67 12.97 -12.53 1.62
CA VAL A 67 12.64 -12.30 3.02
C VAL A 67 11.27 -12.87 3.31
N ASP A 68 11.16 -13.60 4.43
CA ASP A 68 9.91 -14.15 4.92
C ASP A 68 8.95 -13.05 5.42
N ASP A 69 7.74 -13.03 4.87
CA ASP A 69 6.66 -12.09 5.20
C ASP A 69 6.32 -12.12 6.70
N ASP A 70 6.29 -13.30 7.31
CA ASP A 70 5.91 -13.47 8.71
C ASP A 70 7.00 -12.95 9.64
N GLU A 71 8.26 -13.11 9.25
CA GLU A 71 9.39 -12.54 9.98
C GLU A 71 9.36 -11.00 9.96
N VAL A 72 9.06 -10.40 8.80
CA VAL A 72 8.90 -8.93 8.69
C VAL A 72 7.76 -8.44 9.59
N ARG A 73 6.61 -9.13 9.59
CA ARG A 73 5.47 -8.77 10.46
C ARG A 73 5.82 -8.87 11.94
N ARG A 74 6.55 -9.90 12.34
CA ARG A 74 7.02 -10.08 13.72
C ARG A 74 7.92 -8.92 14.16
N CYS A 75 8.92 -8.55 13.36
CA CYS A 75 9.82 -7.44 13.68
C CYS A 75 9.08 -6.10 13.81
N ILE A 76 8.09 -5.83 12.94
CA ILE A 76 7.27 -4.62 13.02
C ILE A 76 6.40 -4.62 14.29
N LYS A 77 5.83 -5.77 14.66
CA LYS A 77 5.00 -5.87 15.87
C LYS A 77 5.82 -5.65 17.15
N GLU A 78 7.06 -6.12 17.17
CA GLU A 78 7.98 -5.94 18.30
C GLU A 78 8.46 -4.48 18.41
N LYS A 79 8.81 -3.87 17.28
CA LYS A 79 9.33 -2.50 17.20
C LYS A 79 8.61 -1.71 16.09
N PRO A 80 7.41 -1.19 16.38
CA PRO A 80 6.64 -0.45 15.39
C PRO A 80 7.34 0.83 14.97
N GLU A 81 8.25 1.39 15.79
CA GLU A 81 9.01 2.59 15.47
C GLU A 81 10.30 2.36 14.66
N ALA A 82 10.59 1.11 14.29
CA ALA A 82 11.82 0.76 13.60
C ALA A 82 11.89 1.38 12.21
N THR A 83 13.07 1.89 11.87
CA THR A 83 13.37 2.38 10.53
C THR A 83 13.61 1.23 9.56
N THR A 84 13.43 1.48 8.26
CA THR A 84 13.74 0.50 7.20
C THR A 84 15.19 0.00 7.27
N ARG A 85 16.14 0.83 7.75
CA ARG A 85 17.54 0.42 7.91
C ARG A 85 17.70 -0.54 9.09
N GLU A 86 17.08 -0.25 10.23
CA GLU A 86 17.13 -1.15 11.39
C GLU A 86 16.46 -2.49 11.08
N LEU A 87 15.31 -2.49 10.39
CA LEU A 87 14.67 -3.71 9.92
C LEU A 87 15.58 -4.51 8.98
N ALA A 88 16.27 -3.85 8.06
CA ALA A 88 17.22 -4.50 7.16
C ALA A 88 18.40 -5.13 7.91
N THR A 89 18.93 -4.46 8.94
CA THR A 89 19.97 -5.00 9.80
C THR A 89 19.49 -6.18 10.64
N MET A 90 18.28 -6.11 11.21
CA MET A 90 17.70 -7.21 12.00
C MET A 90 17.43 -8.45 11.14
N LEU A 91 16.97 -8.27 9.90
CA LEU A 91 16.62 -9.34 8.97
C LEU A 91 17.78 -9.74 8.04
N GLY A 92 18.99 -9.19 8.26
CA GLY A 92 20.18 -9.56 7.50
C GLY A 92 20.10 -9.33 5.98
N CYS A 93 19.29 -8.39 5.52
CA CYS A 93 19.01 -8.17 4.10
C CYS A 93 19.23 -6.71 3.67
N SER A 94 19.11 -6.45 2.37
CA SER A 94 19.30 -5.10 1.85
C SER A 94 18.12 -4.18 2.21
N LYS A 95 18.41 -2.89 2.40
CA LYS A 95 17.37 -1.87 2.65
C LYS A 95 16.30 -1.84 1.55
N SER A 96 16.69 -2.03 0.29
CA SER A 96 15.75 -2.06 -0.85
C SER A 96 14.83 -3.27 -0.78
N THR A 97 15.33 -4.43 -0.35
CA THR A 97 14.52 -5.63 -0.14
C THR A 97 13.43 -5.37 0.90
N ILE A 98 13.79 -4.84 2.07
CA ILE A 98 12.79 -4.49 3.10
C ILE A 98 11.81 -3.42 2.59
N HIS A 99 12.28 -2.40 1.88
CA HIS A 99 11.39 -1.39 1.34
C HIS A 99 10.34 -2.00 0.39
N ASN A 100 10.76 -2.86 -0.53
CA ASN A 100 9.86 -3.55 -1.45
C ASN A 100 8.90 -4.48 -0.70
N GLN A 101 9.39 -5.19 0.32
CA GLN A 101 8.60 -6.09 1.14
C GLN A 101 7.53 -5.36 1.95
N LEU A 102 7.87 -4.22 2.54
CA LEU A 102 6.90 -3.34 3.23
C LEU A 102 5.82 -2.85 2.28
N ASN A 103 6.19 -2.47 1.04
CA ASN A 103 5.23 -2.06 0.02
C ASN A 103 4.30 -3.22 -0.39
N LEU A 104 4.82 -4.44 -0.54
CA LEU A 104 4.03 -5.64 -0.85
C LEU A 104 3.02 -5.94 0.26
N LEU A 105 3.47 -5.88 1.53
CA LEU A 105 2.65 -6.06 2.72
C LEU A 105 1.71 -4.89 3.03
N ARG A 106 1.75 -3.81 2.23
CA ARG A 106 0.95 -2.58 2.37
C ARG A 106 1.23 -1.81 3.66
N TYR A 107 2.43 -1.93 4.22
CA TYR A 107 2.87 -1.08 5.32
C TYR A 107 3.30 0.29 4.78
N HIS A 108 2.87 1.34 5.49
CA HIS A 108 3.25 2.71 5.20
C HIS A 108 3.71 3.39 6.50
N LYS A 109 4.50 4.45 6.33
CA LYS A 109 5.04 5.23 7.41
C LYS A 109 4.00 6.23 7.92
N VAL A 110 3.73 6.22 9.22
CA VAL A 110 2.85 7.18 9.89
C VAL A 110 3.66 8.02 10.88
N LEU A 111 3.39 9.32 10.91
CA LEU A 111 3.99 10.21 11.90
C LEU A 111 3.23 10.11 13.21
N ALA A 112 3.93 9.89 14.31
CA ALA A 112 3.33 9.96 15.64
C ALA A 112 2.73 11.36 15.87
N ARG A 113 1.50 11.40 16.40
CA ARG A 113 0.86 12.65 16.82
C ARG A 113 1.51 13.15 18.11
N TRP A 114 1.86 14.43 18.16
CA TRP A 114 2.38 15.04 19.38
C TRP A 114 1.29 15.08 20.46
N ILE A 115 1.64 14.66 21.68
CA ILE A 115 0.75 14.67 22.84
C ILE A 115 1.35 15.63 23.87
N PRO A 116 0.63 16.69 24.31
CA PRO A 116 1.20 17.76 25.13
C PRO A 116 1.81 17.34 26.47
N HIS A 117 1.29 16.28 27.08
CA HIS A 117 1.76 15.82 28.38
C HIS A 117 1.66 14.30 28.49
N ARG A 118 2.57 13.71 29.27
CA ARG A 118 2.54 12.29 29.60
C ARG A 118 1.50 12.05 30.69
N LEU A 119 0.43 11.32 30.35
CA LEU A 119 -0.61 10.96 31.31
C LEU A 119 -0.12 9.82 32.22
N THR A 120 -0.28 9.98 33.53
CA THR A 120 -0.18 8.89 34.50
C THR A 120 -1.42 7.99 34.40
N ASP A 121 -1.34 6.76 34.90
CA ASP A 121 -2.48 5.83 34.84
C ASP A 121 -3.67 6.32 35.66
N ALA A 122 -3.42 6.96 36.81
CA ALA A 122 -4.44 7.68 37.56
C ALA A 122 -5.14 8.76 36.73
N ASN A 123 -4.38 9.59 36.00
CA ASN A 123 -4.96 10.63 35.14
C ASN A 123 -5.80 10.03 33.99
N LYS A 124 -5.36 8.91 33.41
CA LYS A 124 -6.15 8.20 32.38
C LYS A 124 -7.47 7.71 32.97
N GLN A 125 -7.42 7.08 34.14
CA GLN A 125 -8.60 6.53 34.79
C GLN A 125 -9.60 7.63 35.14
N SER A 126 -9.15 8.73 35.77
CA SER A 126 -10.01 9.87 36.08
C SER A 126 -10.65 10.45 34.83
N ARG A 127 -9.90 10.56 33.72
CA ARG A 127 -10.45 11.05 32.44
C ARG A 127 -11.53 10.12 31.90
N VAL A 128 -11.31 8.81 31.92
CA VAL A 128 -12.31 7.82 31.47
C VAL A 128 -13.58 7.93 32.30
N THR A 129 -13.45 8.00 33.64
CA THR A 129 -14.59 8.13 34.55
C THR A 129 -15.39 9.41 34.29
N VAL A 130 -14.73 10.56 34.15
CA VAL A 130 -15.39 11.84 33.85
C VAL A 130 -16.07 11.82 32.48
N CYS A 131 -15.42 11.26 31.46
CA CYS A 131 -16.02 11.14 30.13
C CYS A 131 -17.25 10.22 30.14
N GLN A 132 -17.20 9.10 30.87
CA GLN A 132 -18.33 8.20 31.02
C GLN A 132 -19.51 8.86 31.74
N SER A 133 -19.27 9.62 32.82
CA SER A 133 -20.33 10.33 33.53
C SER A 133 -20.98 11.41 32.66
N LEU A 134 -20.17 12.20 31.93
CA LEU A 134 -20.67 13.23 31.01
C LEU A 134 -21.47 12.63 29.85
N LEU A 135 -21.01 11.50 29.30
CA LEU A 135 -21.71 10.80 28.22
C LEU A 135 -23.08 10.30 28.68
N LEU A 136 -23.18 9.72 29.89
CA LEU A 136 -24.43 9.28 30.49
C LEU A 136 -25.39 10.46 30.74
N GLN A 137 -24.89 11.59 31.24
CA GLN A 137 -25.69 12.79 31.45
C GLN A 137 -26.25 13.37 30.15
N LEU A 138 -25.47 13.31 29.06
CA LEU A 138 -25.90 13.75 27.74
C LEU A 138 -26.86 12.76 27.06
N SER A 139 -26.75 11.46 27.35
CA SER A 139 -27.61 10.43 26.73
C SER A 139 -28.98 10.30 27.39
N VAL A 140 -29.10 10.60 28.69
CA VAL A 140 -30.36 10.47 29.42
C VAL A 140 -31.33 11.62 29.11
N GLY A 141 -30.83 12.77 28.63
CA GLY A 141 -31.64 13.90 28.19
C GLY A 141 -32.53 14.47 29.29
N CYS A 142 -32.24 15.69 29.74
CA CYS A 142 -33.34 16.50 30.23
C CYS A 142 -33.03 17.97 30.02
N GLU A 143 -33.94 18.63 29.30
CA GLU A 143 -34.41 19.99 29.55
C GLU A 143 -33.78 20.60 30.80
N ASN A 144 -32.65 21.30 30.62
CA ASN A 144 -31.96 22.22 31.53
C ASN A 144 -30.46 22.21 31.18
N MET A 145 -30.14 22.61 29.94
CA MET A 145 -28.80 23.10 29.65
C MET A 145 -28.62 24.41 30.40
N ASN A 146 -27.93 24.37 31.55
CA ASN A 146 -27.38 25.59 32.13
C ASN A 146 -26.40 26.23 31.12
N PRO A 147 -26.54 27.52 30.78
CA PRO A 147 -25.62 28.19 29.88
C PRO A 147 -24.31 28.46 30.63
N ILE A 148 -23.43 27.46 30.70
CA ILE A 148 -22.04 27.64 31.12
C ILE A 148 -21.17 27.49 29.87
N HIS A 149 -21.33 28.43 28.92
CA HIS A 149 -20.39 28.61 27.83
C HIS A 149 -19.56 29.86 28.12
N GLY A 150 -18.46 29.69 28.86
CA GLY A 150 -17.63 30.80 29.31
C GLY A 150 -16.13 30.56 29.39
N THR A 151 -15.58 29.44 28.89
CA THR A 151 -14.13 29.16 29.04
C THR A 151 -13.46 28.45 27.87
N LEU A 152 -13.91 28.59 26.63
CA LEU A 152 -13.26 27.88 25.51
C LEU A 152 -13.41 28.50 24.12
N LYS A 153 -13.24 29.82 24.00
CA LYS A 153 -13.12 30.47 22.68
C LYS A 153 -11.69 30.91 22.32
N ASP A 154 -10.81 31.10 23.30
CA ASP A 154 -9.46 31.64 23.02
C ASP A 154 -8.39 30.58 22.74
N THR A 155 -8.68 29.29 22.97
CA THR A 155 -7.70 28.20 22.80
C THR A 155 -7.63 27.67 21.36
N TRP A 156 -8.66 27.88 20.55
CA TRP A 156 -8.74 27.30 19.19
C TRP A 156 -8.03 28.12 18.11
N LEU A 157 -7.71 29.39 18.38
CA LEU A 157 -6.99 30.26 17.42
C LEU A 157 -5.45 30.09 17.46
N LEU A 158 -4.92 29.48 18.52
CA LEU A 158 -3.48 29.20 18.64
C LEU A 158 -3.08 27.86 18.01
N ASN A 159 -3.97 26.86 18.01
CA ASN A 159 -3.63 25.52 17.53
C ASN A 159 -3.56 25.44 15.99
N SER A 160 -4.35 26.24 15.28
CA SER A 160 -4.31 26.34 13.81
C SER A 160 -3.04 27.00 13.27
N LYS A 161 -2.36 27.84 14.06
CA LYS A 161 -1.05 28.43 13.71
C LYS A 161 0.14 27.51 14.03
N MET A 162 0.02 26.56 14.96
CA MET A 162 1.10 25.62 15.29
C MET A 162 1.28 24.50 14.24
N ASP A 163 0.23 24.17 13.49
CA ASP A 163 0.31 23.24 12.36
C ASP A 163 1.19 23.80 11.23
N SER A 164 1.24 25.12 11.06
CA SER A 164 2.08 25.80 10.05
C SER A 164 3.54 25.96 10.49
N ALA A 165 3.83 25.97 11.80
CA ALA A 165 5.18 26.19 12.33
C ALA A 165 5.97 24.89 12.61
N SER A 166 5.35 23.71 12.55
CA SER A 166 5.99 22.42 12.85
C SER A 166 6.79 21.79 11.68
N GLN A 167 7.18 22.59 10.69
CA GLN A 167 8.09 22.17 9.62
C GLN A 167 9.56 22.13 10.04
N HIS A 168 9.92 22.70 11.20
CA HIS A 168 11.33 22.91 11.56
C HIS A 168 11.79 22.27 12.87
N ASP A 169 11.40 21.02 13.14
CA ASP A 169 12.26 20.15 13.96
C ASP A 169 12.33 18.73 13.39
N ARG A 170 13.52 18.37 12.91
CA ARG A 170 13.86 17.09 12.29
C ARG A 170 14.38 16.09 13.31
N LYS A 171 14.69 16.49 14.55
CA LYS A 171 15.54 15.67 15.43
C LYS A 171 14.81 14.66 16.32
N ASN A 172 13.48 14.67 16.42
CA ASN A 172 12.78 13.79 17.38
C ASN A 172 11.48 13.12 16.90
N ARG A 173 11.31 12.91 15.58
CA ARG A 173 10.16 12.12 15.07
C ARG A 173 10.52 10.64 15.04
N ARG A 174 10.22 9.93 16.14
CA ARG A 174 10.13 8.45 16.12
C ARG A 174 9.01 8.09 15.15
N PHE A 175 9.36 7.44 14.05
CA PHE A 175 8.44 7.12 12.97
C PHE A 175 7.78 5.79 13.25
N ILE A 176 6.45 5.73 13.28
CA ILE A 176 5.73 4.49 13.54
C ILE A 176 5.35 3.87 12.18
N VAL A 177 5.79 2.65 11.93
CA VAL A 177 5.37 1.77 10.84
C VAL A 177 4.20 0.91 11.34
N VAL A 178 2.99 1.45 11.34
CA VAL A 178 1.74 0.69 11.62
C VAL A 178 0.64 1.35 10.75
N CYS A 179 -0.26 0.69 10.02
CA CYS A 179 -0.80 -0.67 10.04
C CYS A 179 -1.20 -1.09 8.61
N HIS A 180 -1.42 -2.39 8.43
CA HIS A 180 -2.29 -2.93 7.37
C HIS A 180 -3.69 -2.31 7.55
N VAL A 181 -4.25 -1.67 6.53
CA VAL A 181 -5.66 -1.26 6.55
C VAL A 181 -6.52 -2.50 6.32
N ALA A 182 -6.57 -3.40 7.31
CA ALA A 182 -7.76 -4.21 7.46
C ALA A 182 -8.80 -3.30 8.11
N ARG A 183 -9.89 -3.02 7.39
CA ARG A 183 -11.17 -2.67 8.02
C ARG A 183 -11.54 -3.82 8.95
N LEU A 184 -11.02 -3.81 10.17
CA LEU A 184 -11.60 -4.61 11.24
C LEU A 184 -12.84 -3.84 11.69
N ASN A 185 -13.97 -4.37 11.26
CA ASN A 185 -15.25 -4.08 11.88
C ASN A 185 -15.10 -4.23 13.39
N ALA A 186 -15.83 -3.35 14.06
CA ALA A 186 -15.94 -3.26 15.50
C ALA A 186 -16.27 -4.61 16.15
N ILE A 187 -16.02 -4.61 17.47
CA ILE A 187 -16.55 -5.49 18.51
C ILE A 187 -15.60 -6.66 18.87
N ASP A 188 -14.95 -6.51 20.01
CA ASP A 188 -15.05 -7.44 21.13
C ASP A 188 -14.51 -6.73 22.40
N ILE A 189 -15.44 -6.09 23.11
CA ILE A 189 -15.42 -5.85 24.57
C ILE A 189 -16.46 -6.80 25.14
#